data_AF-A0A3N5AJC7-F1
#
_entry.id   AF-A0A3N5AJC7-F1
#
_cell.length_a   1.000
_cell.length_b   1.000
_cell.length_c   1.000
_cell.angle_alpha   90.00
_cell.angle_beta   90.00
_cell.angle_gamma   90.00
#
_symmetry.space_group_name_H-M   'P 1'
#
loop_
_entity.id
_entity.type
_entity.pdbx_description
1 polymer ?
#
loop_
_entity_poly.entity_id
_entity_poly.type
_entity_poly.pdbx_seq_one_letter_code
_entity_poly.pdbx_strand_id
1 'polypeptide(L)'
;MEHPPDERPQSSFDTFDSVDKKNALRAGALAAGTTLMMLLMSSPASALIRDDGDDPGNGLSVGETLGLYVLAPLALFAVIAGLVMVLDRSKDRQPKAKA
;
A
#
# COMPACT_ATOMS: atom_id res chain seq x y z
N MET A 1 -10.21 21.95 -49.91
CA MET A 1 -10.06 20.54 -49.49
C MET A 1 -9.24 20.56 -48.22
N GLU A 2 -9.90 20.77 -47.08
CA GLU A 2 -9.24 20.76 -45.77
C GLU A 2 -8.95 19.31 -45.38
N HIS A 3 -7.67 18.98 -45.30
CA HIS A 3 -7.18 17.72 -44.77
C HIS A 3 -7.21 17.84 -43.23
N PRO A 4 -7.94 16.96 -42.51
CA PRO A 4 -7.95 17.03 -41.04
C PRO A 4 -6.56 16.70 -40.48
N PRO A 5 -6.13 17.41 -39.41
CA PRO A 5 -4.82 17.25 -38.81
C PRO A 5 -4.72 15.97 -37.97
N ASP A 6 -3.71 15.16 -38.29
CA ASP A 6 -2.95 14.34 -37.35
C ASP A 6 -3.73 13.42 -36.41
N GLU A 7 -4.40 12.40 -36.95
CA GLU A 7 -4.67 11.17 -36.19
C GLU A 7 -3.41 10.30 -36.19
N ARG A 8 -2.44 10.62 -35.32
CA ARG A 8 -1.40 9.64 -35.01
C ARG A 8 -2.08 8.39 -34.46
N PRO A 9 -1.84 7.19 -35.04
CA PRO A 9 -2.37 5.97 -34.48
C PRO A 9 -1.85 5.88 -33.05
N GLN A 10 -2.75 6.04 -32.07
CA GLN A 10 -2.44 5.80 -30.67
C GLN A 10 -1.96 4.36 -30.62
N SER A 11 -0.65 4.18 -30.48
CA SER A 11 -0.06 2.87 -30.64
C SER A 11 -0.65 1.98 -29.56
N SER A 12 -1.16 0.80 -29.91
CA SER A 12 -1.73 -0.12 -28.93
C SER A 12 -0.79 -0.34 -27.74
N PHE A 13 0.52 -0.25 -27.97
CA PHE A 13 1.58 -0.34 -26.97
C PHE A 13 1.49 0.73 -25.86
N ASP A 14 1.11 1.97 -26.18
CA ASP A 14 0.90 3.03 -25.16
C ASP A 14 -0.30 2.70 -24.26
N THR A 15 -1.34 2.11 -24.84
CA THR A 15 -2.52 1.66 -24.09
C THR A 15 -2.18 0.47 -23.20
N PHE A 16 -1.45 -0.52 -23.73
CA PHE A 16 -0.99 -1.69 -22.96
C PHE A 16 -0.12 -1.29 -21.76
N ASP A 17 0.94 -0.49 -21.96
CA ASP A 17 1.81 -0.02 -20.86
C ASP A 17 1.03 0.77 -19.78
N SER A 18 0.03 1.55 -20.20
CA SER A 18 -0.84 2.28 -19.27
C SER A 18 -1.81 1.38 -18.49
N VAL A 19 -2.29 0.30 -19.12
CA VAL A 19 -3.22 -0.66 -18.53
C VAL A 19 -2.48 -1.59 -17.57
N ASP A 20 -1.29 -2.07 -17.93
CA ASP A 20 -0.45 -2.93 -17.07
C ASP A 20 -0.08 -2.22 -15.76
N LYS A 21 0.28 -0.94 -15.80
CA LYS A 21 0.57 -0.15 -14.59
C LYS A 21 -0.64 0.01 -13.67
N LYS A 22 -1.84 0.21 -14.24
CA LYS A 22 -3.09 0.34 -13.47
C LYS A 22 -3.55 -1.01 -12.92
N ASN A 23 -3.37 -2.08 -13.69
CA ASN A 23 -3.70 -3.44 -13.28
C ASN A 23 -2.73 -3.95 -12.22
N ALA A 24 -1.43 -3.63 -12.32
CA ALA A 24 -0.43 -3.96 -11.31
C ALA A 24 -0.74 -3.27 -9.96
N LEU A 25 -1.16 -2.00 -9.97
CA LEU A 25 -1.58 -1.30 -8.74
C LEU A 25 -2.83 -1.94 -8.10
N ARG A 26 -3.83 -2.30 -8.91
CA ARG A 26 -5.04 -2.98 -8.44
C ARG A 26 -4.75 -4.40 -7.94
N ALA A 27 -3.88 -5.13 -8.63
CA ALA A 27 -3.44 -6.46 -8.22
C ALA A 27 -2.67 -6.39 -6.90
N GLY A 28 -1.79 -5.41 -6.72
CA GLY A 28 -1.08 -5.18 -5.46
C GLY A 28 -2.01 -4.81 -4.30
N ALA A 29 -2.96 -3.89 -4.53
CA ALA A 29 -3.94 -3.51 -3.51
C ALA A 29 -4.87 -4.67 -3.13
N LEU A 30 -5.31 -5.47 -4.12
CA LEU A 30 -6.16 -6.63 -3.90
C LEU A 30 -5.43 -7.77 -3.18
N ALA A 31 -4.17 -8.03 -3.56
CA ALA A 31 -3.33 -9.03 -2.90
C ALA A 31 -3.07 -8.63 -1.46
N ALA A 32 -2.63 -7.39 -1.20
CA ALA A 32 -2.39 -6.89 0.15
C ALA A 32 -3.67 -6.85 1.00
N GLY A 33 -4.80 -6.41 0.43
CA GLY A 33 -6.10 -6.41 1.09
C GLY A 33 -6.57 -7.81 1.45
N THR A 34 -6.41 -8.78 0.53
CA THR A 34 -6.74 -10.19 0.77
C THR A 34 -5.83 -10.82 1.80
N THR A 35 -4.50 -10.61 1.71
CA THR A 35 -3.58 -11.15 2.72
C THR A 35 -3.83 -10.52 4.08
N LEU A 36 -4.11 -9.22 4.16
CA LEU A 36 -4.48 -8.56 5.40
C LEU A 36 -5.81 -9.11 5.94
N MET A 37 -6.83 -9.28 5.10
CA MET A 37 -8.13 -9.79 5.53
C MET A 37 -8.05 -11.28 5.91
N MET A 38 -7.22 -12.07 5.23
CA MET A 38 -6.90 -13.44 5.61
C MET A 38 -6.10 -13.49 6.91
N LEU A 39 -5.17 -12.57 7.17
CA LEU A 39 -4.45 -12.47 8.45
C LEU A 39 -5.39 -12.04 9.59
N LEU A 40 -6.30 -11.08 9.34
CA LEU A 40 -7.28 -10.61 10.32
C LEU A 40 -8.37 -11.66 10.60
N MET A 41 -8.72 -12.49 9.61
CA MET A 41 -9.67 -13.60 9.76
C MET A 41 -9.00 -14.91 10.23
N SER A 42 -7.68 -15.02 10.10
CA SER A 42 -6.87 -16.10 10.66
C SER A 42 -6.45 -15.75 12.08
N SER A 43 -7.42 -15.81 13.01
CA SER A 43 -7.11 -16.06 14.41
C SER A 43 -7.03 -17.58 14.59
N PRO A 44 -5.86 -18.14 14.94
CA PRO A 44 -5.69 -18.62 16.32
C PRO A 44 -4.21 -18.74 16.78
N ALA A 45 -3.65 -17.82 17.58
CA ALA A 45 -2.30 -17.99 18.18
C ALA A 45 -1.93 -17.04 19.35
N SER A 46 -2.90 -16.53 20.11
CA SER A 46 -2.65 -15.98 21.45
C SER A 46 -3.51 -16.79 22.41
N ALA A 47 -2.87 -17.59 23.28
CA ALA A 47 -3.44 -18.62 24.17
C ALA A 47 -3.88 -19.91 23.42
N LEU A 48 -3.35 -21.13 23.62
CA LEU A 48 -2.94 -21.80 24.86
C LEU A 48 -3.83 -21.36 26.02
N ILE A 49 -5.01 -21.98 26.11
CA ILE A 49 -5.99 -21.80 27.18
C ILE A 49 -5.28 -21.99 28.53
N ARG A 50 -4.94 -20.87 29.16
CA ARG A 50 -4.60 -20.72 30.57
C ARG A 50 -5.49 -19.60 31.08
N ASP A 51 -6.08 -19.81 32.25
CA ASP A 51 -6.87 -18.82 32.95
C ASP A 51 -5.93 -17.77 33.56
N ASP A 52 -5.31 -16.96 32.67
CA ASP A 52 -4.48 -15.80 33.02
C ASP A 52 -5.36 -14.55 33.26
N GLY A 53 -6.68 -14.74 33.42
CA GLY A 53 -7.61 -13.68 33.81
C GLY A 53 -7.57 -13.36 35.31
N ASP A 54 -7.02 -14.26 36.13
CA ASP A 54 -6.97 -14.13 37.59
C ASP A 54 -5.64 -13.56 38.12
N ASP A 55 -4.59 -13.54 37.30
CA ASP A 55 -3.34 -12.85 37.62
C ASP A 55 -2.83 -12.07 36.38
N PRO A 56 -3.16 -10.77 36.26
CA PRO A 56 -2.81 -9.97 35.10
C PRO A 56 -1.30 -9.70 34.97
N GLY A 57 -0.47 -10.24 35.86
CA GLY A 57 0.95 -9.96 35.92
C GLY A 57 1.23 -8.48 36.17
N ASN A 58 2.50 -8.08 36.09
CA ASN A 58 2.85 -6.67 36.12
C ASN A 58 2.43 -6.02 34.79
N GLY A 59 1.26 -5.39 34.76
CA GLY A 59 0.69 -4.77 33.57
C GLY A 59 1.68 -3.87 32.83
N LEU A 60 1.57 -3.86 31.49
CA LEU A 60 2.40 -3.04 30.61
C LEU A 60 2.47 -1.59 31.11
N SER A 61 3.70 -1.09 31.27
CA SER A 61 3.92 0.32 31.59
C SER A 61 3.29 1.21 30.51
N VAL A 62 2.80 2.38 30.89
CA VAL A 62 2.20 3.37 29.98
C VAL A 62 3.11 3.65 28.78
N GLY A 63 4.43 3.70 28.99
CA GLY A 63 5.40 3.91 27.92
C GLY A 63 5.42 2.77 26.89
N GLU A 64 5.24 1.54 27.34
CA GLU A 64 5.26 0.34 26.48
C GLU A 64 3.95 0.22 25.69
N THR A 65 2.82 0.53 26.32
CA THR A 65 1.52 0.63 25.65
C THR A 65 1.54 1.71 24.56
N LEU A 66 2.05 2.90 24.86
CA LEU A 66 2.16 3.97 23.86
C LEU A 66 3.19 3.63 22.77
N GLY A 67 4.30 3.00 23.13
CA GLY A 67 5.30 2.53 22.16
C GLY A 67 4.72 1.53 21.17
N LEU A 68 4.04 0.49 21.65
CA LEU A 68 3.51 -0.58 20.81
C LEU A 68 2.26 -0.17 20.03
N TYR A 69 1.32 0.55 20.65
CA TYR A 69 0.02 0.81 20.05
C TYR A 69 -0.12 2.19 19.40
N VAL A 70 0.85 3.09 19.59
CA VAL A 70 0.83 4.44 18.99
C VAL A 70 2.07 4.67 18.15
N LEU A 71 3.25 4.43 18.70
CA LEU A 71 4.51 4.71 18.00
C LEU A 71 4.74 3.70 16.86
N ALA A 72 4.52 2.41 17.08
CA ALA A 72 4.71 1.41 16.03
C ALA A 72 3.76 1.62 14.82
N PRO A 73 2.45 1.90 14.99
CA PRO A 73 1.58 2.26 13.87
C PRO A 73 2.02 3.53 13.12
N LEU A 74 2.44 4.57 13.85
CA LEU A 74 2.94 5.82 13.24
C LEU A 74 4.24 5.58 12.46
N ALA A 75 5.16 4.79 13.00
CA ALA A 75 6.40 4.43 12.33
C ALA A 75 6.14 3.66 11.04
N LEU A 76 5.23 2.66 11.09
CA LEU A 76 4.84 1.90 9.91
C LEU A 76 4.21 2.81 8.84
N PHE A 77 3.33 3.74 9.24
CA PHE A 77 2.74 4.72 8.33
C PHE A 77 3.81 5.61 7.69
N ALA A 78 4.74 6.14 8.48
CA ALA A 78 5.81 7.00 7.99
C ALA A 78 6.72 6.26 6.99
N VAL A 79 7.03 4.99 7.25
CA VAL A 79 7.79 4.14 6.32
C VAL A 79 7.04 3.99 4.99
N ILE A 80 5.75 3.65 5.03
CA ILE A 80 4.94 3.50 3.80
C ILE A 80 4.87 4.83 3.03
N ALA A 81 4.57 5.93 3.72
CA ALA A 81 4.50 7.25 3.10
C ALA A 81 5.83 7.67 2.46
N GLY A 82 6.95 7.42 3.15
CA GLY A 82 8.28 7.69 2.63
C GLY A 82 8.61 6.84 1.40
N LEU A 83 8.31 5.54 1.44
CA LEU A 83 8.47 4.63 0.30
C LEU A 83 7.63 5.07 -0.90
N VAL A 84 6.37 5.50 -0.67
CA VAL A 84 5.50 6.02 -1.71
C VAL A 84 6.07 7.32 -2.31
N MET A 85 6.56 8.25 -1.48
CA MET A 85 7.13 9.50 -1.97
C MET A 85 8.40 9.27 -2.81
N VAL A 86 9.27 8.35 -2.39
CA VAL A 86 10.47 7.95 -3.14
C VAL A 86 10.08 7.31 -4.47
N LEU A 87 9.11 6.39 -4.46
CA LEU A 87 8.62 5.73 -5.67
C LEU A 87 7.93 6.71 -6.63
N ASP A 88 7.19 7.69 -6.12
CA ASP A 88 6.52 8.71 -6.93
C ASP A 88 7.52 9.68 -7.57
N ARG A 89 8.57 10.08 -6.83
CA ARG A 89 9.70 10.88 -7.36
C ARG A 89 10.44 10.19 -8.50
N SER A 90 10.45 8.85 -8.56
CA SER A 90 11.08 8.11 -9.66
C SER A 90 10.30 8.17 -10.98
N LYS A 91 9.07 8.71 -10.98
CA LYS A 91 8.30 8.92 -12.21
C LYS A 91 8.60 10.30 -12.77
N ASP A 92 9.73 10.43 -13.46
CA ASP A 92 10.00 11.55 -14.37
C ASP A 92 8.97 11.53 -15.51
N ARG A 93 7.81 12.15 -15.26
CA ARG A 93 6.85 12.47 -16.31
C ARG A 93 7.42 13.64 -17.08
N GLN A 94 8.24 13.33 -18.08
CA GLN A 94 8.66 14.30 -19.09
C GLN A 94 7.41 15.05 -19.59
N PRO A 95 7.29 16.38 -19.38
CA PRO A 95 6.19 17.12 -19.94
C PRO A 95 6.35 17.02 -21.46
N LYS A 96 5.39 16.37 -22.14
CA LYS A 96 5.31 16.40 -23.60
C LYS A 96 5.24 17.87 -24.01
N ALA A 97 6.36 18.39 -24.52
CA ALA A 97 6.39 19.68 -25.15
C ALA A 97 5.36 19.66 -26.29
N LYS A 98 4.39 20.57 -26.21
CA LYS A 98 3.46 20.86 -27.30
C LYS A 98 4.29 21.36 -28.49
N ALA A 99 4.26 20.62 -29.59
CA ALA A 99 4.54 21.11 -30.93
C ALA A 99 3.28 20.83 -31.76
#